data_AF-A0AAD4PP69-F1
#
_entry.id   AF-A0AAD4PP69-F1
#
_cell.length_a   1.000
_cell.length_b   1.000
_cell.length_c   1.000
_cell.angle_alpha   90.00
_cell.angle_beta   90.00
_cell.angle_gamma   90.00
#
_symmetry.space_group_name_H-M   'P 1'
#
loop_
_entity.id
_entity.type
_entity.pdbx_description
1 polymer ?
#
loop_
_entity_poly.entity_id
_entity_poly.type
_entity_poly.pdbx_seq_one_letter_code
_entity_poly.pdbx_strand_id
1 'polypeptide(L)'
;ISGNYLLATILCLALSSALAADIMEGSYNVTQVCTMVKNGIQLGSIESCDYYYVCTKTGPVKTSCSSGYSYNYKTQNCMPSSQVECYYGLENPCAGKSGSNWVPNVNNCQGWFYCNGDKISGSGSCDPGQRFESASQRCIYGKCQVADSDALGPSLVNFCSVVPPNIYFGATDNCQTWYYCNSNGVQTSDNCKTSAFIVSTGECGYSNYPGACDRVVQAPVPTTCTQKGVQEPDPTVCGNYYICDGSSFELYECPLGTYYDVLKLKCINRQSAVPVTGCNRCQDAPSPFVNAVDAKLCNSYYYCRNGEMGTISKCGPDSFFNEQLQACADDTGLPAYVNANGACYGAKVPDSDETDEDSKETQ
;
A
#
# COMPACT_ATOMS: atom_id res chain seq x y z
N ILE A 1 -23.72 -43.93 -49.47
CA ILE A 1 -23.19 -44.70 -48.31
C ILE A 1 -22.65 -43.68 -47.34
N SER A 2 -23.28 -43.65 -46.17
CA SER A 2 -23.07 -42.72 -45.07
C SER A 2 -21.66 -42.80 -44.49
N GLY A 3 -21.17 -41.67 -43.97
CA GLY A 3 -19.94 -41.60 -43.17
C GLY A 3 -19.81 -40.25 -42.49
N ASN A 4 -20.37 -40.16 -41.28
CA ASN A 4 -20.26 -39.03 -40.34
C ASN A 4 -18.87 -38.99 -39.67
N TYR A 5 -18.65 -37.92 -38.88
CA TYR A 5 -17.57 -37.66 -37.90
C TYR A 5 -16.35 -36.92 -38.50
N LEU A 6 -15.85 -35.80 -37.98
CA LEU A 6 -16.05 -35.11 -36.70
C LEU A 6 -15.59 -33.64 -36.87
N LEU A 7 -16.42 -32.70 -36.43
CA LEU A 7 -16.09 -31.28 -36.26
C LEU A 7 -15.00 -31.12 -35.19
N ALA A 8 -13.88 -30.49 -35.58
CA ALA A 8 -12.94 -29.88 -34.64
C ALA A 8 -12.82 -28.39 -35.01
N THR A 9 -13.86 -27.62 -34.67
CA THR A 9 -13.74 -26.17 -34.57
C THR A 9 -12.79 -25.86 -33.42
N ILE A 10 -11.55 -25.54 -33.77
CA ILE A 10 -10.59 -24.90 -32.86
C ILE A 10 -11.16 -23.52 -32.56
N LEU A 11 -11.99 -23.47 -31.51
CA LEU A 11 -12.37 -22.24 -30.84
C LEU A 11 -11.10 -21.74 -30.16
N CYS A 12 -10.32 -20.90 -30.86
CA CYS A 12 -9.39 -20.00 -30.21
C CYS A 12 -10.23 -19.11 -29.30
N LEU A 13 -10.43 -19.56 -28.06
CA LEU A 13 -10.75 -18.71 -26.93
C LEU A 13 -9.59 -17.74 -26.80
N ALA A 14 -9.71 -16.61 -27.50
CA ALA A 14 -9.11 -15.39 -27.06
C ALA A 14 -9.59 -15.19 -25.62
N LEU A 15 -8.77 -15.60 -24.66
CA LEU A 15 -8.76 -15.02 -23.33
C LEU A 15 -8.33 -13.56 -23.53
N SER A 16 -9.22 -12.74 -24.07
CA SER A 16 -9.20 -11.32 -23.81
C SER A 16 -9.41 -11.22 -22.30
N SER A 17 -8.33 -11.01 -21.56
CA SER A 17 -8.42 -10.25 -20.32
C SER A 17 -9.20 -9.00 -20.70
N ALA A 18 -10.48 -8.95 -20.31
CA ALA A 18 -11.25 -7.74 -20.40
C ALA A 18 -10.51 -6.73 -19.53
N LEU A 19 -9.70 -5.88 -20.17
CA LEU A 19 -9.24 -4.65 -19.57
C LEU A 19 -10.52 -3.94 -19.16
N ALA A 20 -10.79 -3.88 -17.87
CA ALA A 20 -11.86 -3.06 -17.34
C ALA A 20 -11.66 -1.67 -17.94
N ALA A 21 -12.65 -1.14 -18.67
CA ALA A 21 -12.55 0.20 -19.20
C ALA A 21 -12.26 1.16 -18.03
N ASP A 22 -11.28 2.06 -18.19
CA ASP A 22 -11.02 3.08 -17.18
C ASP A 22 -12.29 3.92 -16.99
N ILE A 23 -12.85 3.89 -15.77
CA ILE A 23 -13.98 4.72 -15.38
C ILE A 23 -13.39 5.98 -14.75
N MET A 24 -13.55 7.10 -15.46
CA MET A 24 -13.10 8.42 -15.04
C MET A 24 -14.32 9.30 -14.75
N GLU A 25 -14.33 9.93 -13.57
CA GLU A 25 -15.27 10.98 -13.20
C GLU A 25 -14.47 12.25 -12.89
N GLY A 26 -14.39 13.20 -13.82
CA GLY A 26 -13.46 14.34 -13.67
C GLY A 26 -12.02 13.89 -13.39
N SER A 27 -11.43 14.29 -12.25
CA SER A 27 -10.08 13.86 -11.82
C SER A 27 -10.05 12.50 -11.09
N TYR A 28 -11.21 11.91 -10.82
CA TYR A 28 -11.34 10.65 -10.10
C TYR A 28 -11.27 9.46 -11.05
N ASN A 29 -10.14 8.75 -11.03
CA ASN A 29 -10.01 7.43 -11.66
C ASN A 29 -10.59 6.35 -10.74
N VAL A 30 -11.86 6.01 -10.93
CA VAL A 30 -12.57 5.01 -10.14
C VAL A 30 -11.91 3.64 -10.27
N THR A 31 -11.47 3.27 -11.48
CA THR A 31 -10.83 1.99 -11.76
C THR A 31 -9.55 1.83 -10.93
N GLN A 32 -8.69 2.85 -10.90
CA GLN A 32 -7.49 2.86 -10.08
C GLN A 32 -7.80 2.80 -8.58
N VAL A 33 -8.74 3.59 -8.07
CA VAL A 33 -9.07 3.56 -6.64
C VAL A 33 -9.67 2.21 -6.23
N CYS A 34 -10.39 1.51 -7.12
CA CYS A 34 -10.84 0.15 -6.84
C CYS A 34 -9.69 -0.87 -6.68
N THR A 35 -8.52 -0.63 -7.26
CA THR A 35 -7.32 -1.47 -7.02
C THR A 35 -6.66 -1.19 -5.67
N MET A 36 -6.93 -0.02 -5.07
CA MET A 36 -6.37 0.39 -3.78
C MET A 36 -7.15 -0.19 -2.60
N VAL A 37 -8.42 -0.53 -2.78
CA VAL A 37 -9.33 -0.99 -1.71
C VAL A 37 -9.68 -2.48 -1.83
N LYS A 38 -10.17 -3.08 -0.74
CA LYS A 38 -10.65 -4.47 -0.75
C LYS A 38 -11.81 -4.65 -1.72
N ASN A 39 -11.87 -5.81 -2.35
CA ASN A 39 -13.06 -6.23 -3.11
C ASN A 39 -14.32 -6.15 -2.22
N GLY A 40 -15.41 -5.65 -2.77
CA GLY A 40 -16.67 -5.40 -2.09
C GLY A 40 -16.81 -3.99 -1.49
N ILE A 41 -15.72 -3.22 -1.39
CA ILE A 41 -15.81 -1.82 -0.96
C ILE A 41 -16.60 -1.02 -2.01
N GLN A 42 -17.52 -0.21 -1.49
CA GLN A 42 -18.34 0.71 -2.27
C GLN A 42 -17.73 2.11 -2.25
N LEU A 43 -17.47 2.67 -3.42
CA LEU A 43 -16.93 4.00 -3.62
C LEU A 43 -18.02 4.97 -4.10
N GLY A 44 -18.14 6.13 -3.45
CA GLY A 44 -19.06 7.18 -3.89
C GLY A 44 -18.65 7.79 -5.21
N SER A 45 -19.63 8.21 -6.02
CA SER A 45 -19.38 9.00 -7.22
C SER A 45 -19.12 10.47 -6.86
N ILE A 46 -18.28 11.14 -7.65
CA ILE A 46 -18.10 12.59 -7.59
C ILE A 46 -18.90 13.33 -8.67
N GLU A 47 -19.71 12.63 -9.46
CA GLU A 47 -20.61 13.22 -10.45
C GLU A 47 -22.06 13.22 -9.99
N SER A 48 -22.50 12.21 -9.21
CA SER A 48 -23.85 12.18 -8.64
C SER A 48 -23.92 11.24 -7.45
N CYS A 49 -24.64 11.64 -6.40
CA CYS A 49 -24.92 10.75 -5.28
C CYS A 49 -26.01 9.72 -5.58
N ASP A 50 -26.63 9.72 -6.75
CA ASP A 50 -27.65 8.73 -7.12
C ASP A 50 -27.04 7.35 -7.42
N TYR A 51 -25.71 7.27 -7.53
CA TYR A 51 -25.03 6.02 -7.77
C TYR A 51 -23.66 5.97 -7.09
N TYR A 52 -23.12 4.77 -7.07
CA TYR A 52 -21.82 4.43 -6.50
C TYR A 52 -21.20 3.28 -7.29
N TYR A 53 -19.98 2.92 -6.93
CA TYR A 53 -19.23 1.84 -7.57
C TYR A 53 -18.90 0.75 -6.57
N VAL A 54 -19.22 -0.50 -6.88
CA VAL A 54 -18.77 -1.66 -6.11
C VAL A 54 -17.45 -2.14 -6.72
N CYS A 55 -16.37 -2.13 -5.95
CA CYS A 55 -15.09 -2.65 -6.40
C CYS A 55 -15.11 -4.17 -6.45
N THR A 56 -14.88 -4.74 -7.63
CA THR A 56 -14.81 -6.18 -7.84
C THR A 56 -13.46 -6.58 -8.40
N LYS A 57 -13.19 -7.89 -8.44
CA LYS A 57 -11.96 -8.44 -9.04
C LYS A 57 -11.77 -8.03 -10.51
N THR A 58 -12.87 -7.78 -11.22
CA THR A 58 -12.86 -7.40 -12.65
C THR A 58 -13.03 -5.90 -12.86
N GLY A 59 -12.94 -5.09 -11.80
CA GLY A 59 -13.08 -3.63 -11.84
C GLY A 59 -14.34 -3.09 -11.16
N PRO A 60 -14.55 -1.77 -11.21
CA PRO A 60 -15.71 -1.11 -10.63
C PRO A 60 -17.02 -1.47 -11.35
N VAL A 61 -18.07 -1.79 -10.58
CA VAL A 61 -19.43 -2.00 -11.08
C VAL A 61 -20.32 -0.86 -10.60
N LYS A 62 -20.81 -0.04 -11.54
CA LYS A 62 -21.74 1.06 -11.24
C LYS A 62 -23.08 0.53 -10.75
N THR A 63 -23.54 1.03 -9.61
CA THR A 63 -24.81 0.66 -8.98
C THR A 63 -25.60 1.91 -8.60
N SER A 64 -26.88 1.98 -8.97
CA SER A 64 -27.74 3.13 -8.71
C SER A 64 -28.65 2.91 -7.50
N CYS A 65 -28.88 3.98 -6.75
CA CYS A 65 -29.93 4.05 -5.74
C CYS A 65 -31.30 4.21 -6.41
N SER A 66 -32.36 3.77 -5.71
CA SER A 66 -33.74 4.01 -6.12
C SER A 66 -34.08 5.51 -6.09
N SER A 67 -35.08 5.92 -6.88
CA SER A 67 -35.57 7.30 -6.87
C SER A 67 -35.91 7.80 -5.45
N GLY A 68 -35.41 8.98 -5.09
CA GLY A 68 -35.57 9.58 -3.76
C GLY A 68 -34.54 9.12 -2.72
N TYR A 69 -33.58 8.29 -3.12
CA TYR A 69 -32.46 7.85 -2.29
C TYR A 69 -31.13 8.29 -2.91
N SER A 70 -30.17 8.61 -2.05
CA SER A 70 -28.80 8.93 -2.44
C SER A 70 -27.83 8.05 -1.67
N TYR A 71 -26.69 7.75 -2.27
CA TYR A 71 -25.64 6.94 -1.69
C TYR A 71 -24.91 7.71 -0.60
N ASN A 72 -24.83 7.10 0.58
CA ASN A 72 -24.04 7.62 1.69
C ASN A 72 -22.77 6.78 1.84
N TYR A 73 -21.64 7.33 1.43
CA TYR A 73 -20.35 6.64 1.47
C TYR A 73 -19.90 6.29 2.90
N LYS A 74 -20.34 7.06 3.91
CA LYS A 74 -19.98 6.83 5.32
C LYS A 74 -20.66 5.58 5.87
N THR A 75 -21.90 5.33 5.45
CA THR A 75 -22.71 4.17 5.90
C THR A 75 -22.75 3.04 4.88
N GLN A 76 -22.13 3.22 3.71
CA GLN A 76 -22.11 2.32 2.56
C GLN A 76 -23.50 1.81 2.14
N ASN A 77 -24.49 2.71 2.10
CA ASN A 77 -25.86 2.36 1.77
C ASN A 77 -26.59 3.54 1.10
N CYS A 78 -27.59 3.22 0.28
CA CYS A 78 -28.56 4.20 -0.22
C CYS A 78 -29.51 4.60 0.93
N MET A 79 -29.59 5.89 1.22
CA MET A 79 -30.46 6.47 2.26
C MET A 79 -31.38 7.53 1.63
N PRO A 80 -32.52 7.88 2.25
CA PRO A 80 -33.37 8.96 1.75
C PRO A 80 -32.52 10.22 1.51
N SER A 81 -32.64 10.86 0.34
CA SER A 81 -31.73 11.94 -0.07
C SER A 81 -31.68 13.10 0.93
N SER A 82 -32.76 13.34 1.69
CA SER A 82 -32.80 14.33 2.78
C SER A 82 -31.91 14.01 3.98
N GLN A 83 -31.40 12.79 4.09
CA GLN A 83 -30.51 12.32 5.17
C GLN A 83 -29.06 12.18 4.71
N VAL A 84 -28.74 12.52 3.46
CA VAL A 84 -27.40 12.36 2.88
C VAL A 84 -26.79 13.73 2.62
N GLU A 85 -25.55 13.94 3.08
CA GLU A 85 -24.76 15.14 2.78
C GLU A 85 -24.17 15.04 1.37
N CYS A 86 -25.04 15.12 0.36
CA CYS A 86 -24.66 15.13 -1.04
C CYS A 86 -24.43 16.56 -1.56
N TYR A 87 -23.37 16.74 -2.33
CA TYR A 87 -23.07 18.00 -3.03
C TYR A 87 -22.76 17.82 -4.52
N TYR A 88 -22.66 16.58 -5.01
CA TYR A 88 -22.30 16.23 -6.38
C TYR A 88 -23.54 16.04 -7.26
N GLY A 89 -23.46 16.49 -8.52
CA GLY A 89 -24.56 16.33 -9.48
C GLY A 89 -25.78 17.20 -9.21
N LEU A 90 -25.67 18.18 -8.31
CA LEU A 90 -26.77 19.06 -7.93
C LEU A 90 -26.68 20.39 -8.69
N GLU A 91 -27.79 20.81 -9.30
CA GLU A 91 -27.93 22.17 -9.84
C GLU A 91 -27.85 23.22 -8.71
N ASN A 92 -28.40 22.89 -7.55
CA ASN A 92 -28.37 23.73 -6.35
C ASN A 92 -27.89 22.91 -5.13
N PRO A 93 -26.65 23.08 -4.65
CA PRO A 93 -26.10 22.38 -3.49
C PRO A 93 -26.76 22.80 -2.16
N CYS A 94 -27.60 23.84 -2.15
CA CYS A 94 -28.41 24.22 -0.99
C CYS A 94 -29.79 23.54 -0.97
N ALA A 95 -30.21 22.88 -2.05
CA ALA A 95 -31.56 22.31 -2.15
C ALA A 95 -31.86 21.35 -1.00
N GLY A 96 -33.03 21.53 -0.36
CA GLY A 96 -33.48 20.69 0.76
C GLY A 96 -32.79 20.96 2.10
N LYS A 97 -31.89 21.94 2.20
CA LYS A 97 -31.26 22.36 3.46
C LYS A 97 -32.12 23.41 4.17
N SER A 98 -32.00 23.45 5.50
CA SER A 98 -32.70 24.40 6.36
C SER A 98 -31.72 25.23 7.18
N GLY A 99 -32.02 26.51 7.37
CA GLY A 99 -31.14 27.43 8.12
C GLY A 99 -29.97 27.95 7.29
N SER A 100 -29.02 28.60 7.97
CA SER A 100 -27.85 29.21 7.34
C SER A 100 -26.62 28.32 7.51
N ASN A 101 -26.01 27.91 6.40
CA ASN A 101 -24.80 27.09 6.40
C ASN A 101 -23.97 27.29 5.13
N TRP A 102 -22.74 26.79 5.13
CA TRP A 102 -21.82 26.81 4.01
C TRP A 102 -21.67 25.40 3.43
N VAL A 103 -21.66 25.30 2.11
CA VAL A 103 -21.52 24.03 1.37
C VAL A 103 -20.36 24.13 0.39
N PRO A 104 -19.67 23.02 0.11
CA PRO A 104 -18.51 23.04 -0.78
C PRO A 104 -18.92 23.31 -2.22
N ASN A 105 -18.08 24.01 -2.97
CA ASN A 105 -18.17 24.00 -4.43
C ASN A 105 -17.43 22.76 -4.95
N VAL A 106 -18.17 21.79 -5.46
CA VAL A 106 -17.58 20.52 -5.95
C VAL A 106 -16.69 20.67 -7.19
N ASN A 107 -16.81 21.78 -7.91
CA ASN A 107 -15.99 22.10 -9.09
C ASN A 107 -14.77 22.98 -8.75
N ASN A 108 -14.67 23.47 -7.51
CA ASN A 108 -13.53 24.27 -7.05
C ASN A 108 -13.28 24.02 -5.56
N CYS A 109 -12.19 23.33 -5.24
CA CYS A 109 -11.86 22.97 -3.85
C CYS A 109 -11.61 24.16 -2.91
N GLN A 110 -11.32 25.36 -3.43
CA GLN A 110 -11.30 26.60 -2.63
C GLN A 110 -12.68 27.21 -2.45
N GLY A 111 -13.59 26.92 -3.38
CA GLY A 111 -14.90 27.54 -3.46
C GLY A 111 -15.90 27.01 -2.42
N TRP A 112 -16.79 27.87 -2.00
CA TRP A 112 -17.92 27.55 -1.15
C TRP A 112 -19.15 28.37 -1.53
N PHE A 113 -20.33 27.84 -1.22
CA PHE A 113 -21.59 28.55 -1.29
C PHE A 113 -22.15 28.76 0.11
N TYR A 114 -22.70 29.95 0.37
CA TYR A 114 -23.49 30.23 1.56
C TYR A 114 -24.96 30.01 1.24
N CYS A 115 -25.59 29.11 1.96
CA CYS A 115 -27.00 28.78 1.86
C CYS A 115 -27.79 29.56 2.92
N ASN A 116 -28.98 30.03 2.53
CA ASN A 116 -30.01 30.47 3.46
C ASN A 116 -31.29 29.70 3.16
N GLY A 117 -31.52 28.64 3.94
CA GLY A 117 -32.49 27.61 3.61
C GLY A 117 -32.07 26.84 2.36
N ASP A 118 -32.98 26.75 1.40
CA ASP A 118 -32.83 25.99 0.17
C ASP A 118 -32.14 26.77 -0.96
N LYS A 119 -31.73 28.02 -0.72
CA LYS A 119 -31.18 28.92 -1.75
C LYS A 119 -29.73 29.29 -1.48
N ILE A 120 -28.94 29.33 -2.55
CA ILE A 120 -27.64 29.99 -2.56
C ILE A 120 -27.87 31.49 -2.34
N SER A 121 -27.34 32.02 -1.25
CA SER A 121 -27.39 33.44 -0.87
C SER A 121 -26.04 34.14 -0.98
N GLY A 122 -24.96 33.38 -1.19
CA GLY A 122 -23.64 33.92 -1.47
C GLY A 122 -22.68 32.83 -1.90
N SER A 123 -21.50 33.25 -2.35
CA SER A 123 -20.39 32.36 -2.68
C SER A 123 -19.07 33.05 -2.36
N GLY A 124 -18.03 32.27 -2.15
CA GLY A 124 -16.68 32.79 -1.97
C GLY A 124 -15.64 31.73 -2.25
N SER A 125 -14.39 32.10 -1.98
CA SER A 125 -13.23 31.25 -2.16
C SER A 125 -12.33 31.39 -0.93
N CYS A 126 -11.66 30.31 -0.56
CA CYS A 126 -10.60 30.33 0.43
C CYS A 126 -9.34 31.01 -0.13
N ASP A 127 -8.45 31.44 0.77
CA ASP A 127 -7.17 32.03 0.41
C ASP A 127 -6.27 31.03 -0.35
N PRO A 128 -5.26 31.50 -1.10
CA PRO A 128 -4.30 30.62 -1.76
C PRO A 128 -3.69 29.59 -0.80
N GLY A 129 -3.65 28.32 -1.21
CA GLY A 129 -3.15 27.21 -0.38
C GLY A 129 -4.14 26.65 0.65
N GLN A 130 -5.36 27.17 0.70
CA GLN A 130 -6.45 26.65 1.52
C GLN A 130 -7.52 25.94 0.67
N ARG A 131 -8.37 25.17 1.34
CA ARG A 131 -9.58 24.55 0.76
C ARG A 131 -10.75 24.67 1.74
N PHE A 132 -11.97 24.68 1.22
CA PHE A 132 -13.15 24.72 2.07
C PHE A 132 -13.43 23.32 2.65
N GLU A 133 -13.69 23.24 3.95
CA GLU A 133 -14.13 22.02 4.63
C GLU A 133 -15.57 22.20 5.14
N SER A 134 -16.48 21.40 4.61
CA SER A 134 -17.89 21.44 4.98
C SER A 134 -18.15 20.95 6.41
N ALA A 135 -17.38 19.99 6.91
CA ALA A 135 -17.58 19.48 8.27
C ALA A 135 -17.31 20.56 9.35
N SER A 136 -16.29 21.39 9.16
CA SER A 136 -15.91 22.46 10.10
C SER A 136 -16.40 23.85 9.67
N GLN A 137 -17.07 23.95 8.53
CA GLN A 137 -17.62 25.17 7.96
C GLN A 137 -16.56 26.27 7.78
N ARG A 138 -15.32 25.92 7.42
CA ARG A 138 -14.23 26.89 7.28
C ARG A 138 -13.18 26.50 6.25
N CYS A 139 -12.36 27.48 5.89
CA CYS A 139 -11.16 27.24 5.09
C CYS A 139 -10.05 26.64 5.95
N ILE A 140 -9.47 25.55 5.49
CA ILE A 140 -8.35 24.86 6.12
C ILE A 140 -7.17 24.80 5.16
N TYR A 141 -5.94 24.82 5.69
CA TYR A 141 -4.75 24.65 4.86
C TYR A 141 -4.73 23.25 4.23
N GLY A 142 -4.45 23.16 2.93
CA GLY A 142 -4.40 21.88 2.23
C GLY A 142 -4.22 22.04 0.72
N LYS A 143 -3.66 21.01 0.07
CA LYS A 143 -3.47 20.99 -1.38
C LYS A 143 -4.84 21.02 -2.08
N CYS A 144 -5.23 22.19 -2.59
CA CYS A 144 -6.29 22.29 -3.58
C CYS A 144 -5.61 22.12 -4.96
N GLN A 145 -5.67 20.91 -5.51
CA GLN A 145 -5.30 20.68 -6.90
C GLN A 145 -6.47 21.17 -7.76
N VAL A 146 -6.60 22.50 -7.89
CA VAL A 146 -7.25 23.06 -9.07
C VAL A 146 -6.34 22.64 -10.20
N ALA A 147 -6.71 21.54 -10.89
CA ALA A 147 -6.18 21.29 -12.22
C ALA A 147 -6.29 22.61 -12.97
N ASP A 148 -5.24 22.96 -13.73
CA ASP A 148 -5.17 24.18 -14.52
C ASP A 148 -6.53 24.53 -15.11
N SER A 149 -6.82 25.84 -15.13
CA SER A 149 -8.10 26.54 -15.37
C SER A 149 -9.02 26.07 -16.52
N ASP A 150 -8.70 24.97 -17.18
CA ASP A 150 -9.39 24.36 -18.31
C ASP A 150 -10.06 23.00 -17.99
N ALA A 151 -9.85 22.41 -16.79
CA ALA A 151 -10.55 21.19 -16.39
C ALA A 151 -11.97 21.49 -15.85
N LEU A 152 -12.95 21.57 -16.75
CA LEU A 152 -14.37 21.68 -16.41
C LEU A 152 -14.89 20.35 -15.81
N GLY A 153 -14.78 20.17 -14.49
CA GLY A 153 -15.35 18.98 -13.83
C GLY A 153 -15.10 18.88 -12.32
N PRO A 154 -15.81 17.97 -11.62
CA PRO A 154 -15.59 17.71 -10.21
C PRO A 154 -14.19 17.12 -9.99
N SER A 155 -13.52 17.56 -8.91
CA SER A 155 -12.17 17.07 -8.58
C SER A 155 -12.16 16.32 -7.25
N LEU A 156 -11.56 15.13 -7.24
CA LEU A 156 -11.33 14.36 -6.02
C LEU A 156 -10.13 14.91 -5.27
N VAL A 157 -10.41 15.66 -4.20
CA VAL A 157 -9.38 16.32 -3.38
C VAL A 157 -8.73 15.36 -2.38
N ASN A 158 -9.49 14.37 -1.90
CA ASN A 158 -9.10 13.41 -0.88
C ASN A 158 -9.94 12.12 -1.08
N PHE A 159 -9.33 10.94 -1.04
CA PHE A 159 -10.05 9.68 -1.21
C PHE A 159 -11.15 9.44 -0.17
N CYS A 160 -11.02 9.98 1.05
CA CYS A 160 -11.98 9.81 2.14
C CYS A 160 -13.29 10.62 1.99
N SER A 161 -13.51 11.27 0.85
CA SER A 161 -14.85 11.74 0.44
C SER A 161 -15.63 10.70 -0.38
N VAL A 162 -14.97 9.64 -0.85
CA VAL A 162 -15.59 8.56 -1.65
C VAL A 162 -15.35 7.17 -1.05
N VAL A 163 -14.28 7.00 -0.27
CA VAL A 163 -13.92 5.78 0.47
C VAL A 163 -14.58 5.82 1.86
N PRO A 164 -15.16 4.71 2.37
CA PRO A 164 -15.77 4.66 3.70
C PRO A 164 -14.77 4.96 4.83
N PRO A 165 -15.23 5.45 5.99
CA PRO A 165 -14.37 5.71 7.13
C PRO A 165 -13.88 4.42 7.80
N ASN A 166 -12.80 4.57 8.58
CA ASN A 166 -12.15 3.56 9.40
C ASN A 166 -11.58 2.36 8.63
N ILE A 167 -11.07 2.60 7.41
CA ILE A 167 -10.39 1.56 6.62
C ILE A 167 -9.00 2.01 6.20
N TYR A 168 -8.11 1.02 6.11
CA TYR A 168 -6.81 1.13 5.46
C TYR A 168 -6.91 0.68 4.00
N PHE A 169 -6.20 1.36 3.10
CA PHE A 169 -6.15 1.07 1.68
C PHE A 169 -4.79 1.47 1.09
N GLY A 170 -4.42 0.91 -0.06
CA GLY A 170 -3.09 1.11 -0.65
C GLY A 170 -2.98 2.37 -1.52
N ALA A 171 -1.78 2.65 -2.03
CA ALA A 171 -1.55 3.64 -3.08
C ALA A 171 -1.22 2.99 -4.43
N THR A 172 -1.38 3.75 -5.52
CA THR A 172 -1.11 3.32 -6.91
C THR A 172 0.28 3.68 -7.42
N ASP A 173 1.04 4.45 -6.65
CA ASP A 173 2.37 4.95 -7.00
C ASP A 173 3.48 4.32 -6.15
N ASN A 174 3.17 3.87 -4.94
CA ASN A 174 4.11 3.19 -4.05
C ASN A 174 3.40 2.05 -3.29
N CYS A 175 3.97 0.84 -3.38
CA CYS A 175 3.38 -0.36 -2.78
C CYS A 175 3.51 -0.40 -1.26
N GLN A 176 4.45 0.37 -0.68
CA GLN A 176 4.61 0.52 0.76
C GLN A 176 3.60 1.51 1.35
N THR A 177 3.15 2.48 0.55
CA THR A 177 2.26 3.54 1.01
C THR A 177 0.86 2.98 1.26
N TRP A 178 0.35 3.32 2.43
CA TRP A 178 -1.04 3.11 2.80
C TRP A 178 -1.69 4.42 3.18
N TYR A 179 -3.00 4.47 2.97
CA TYR A 179 -3.89 5.54 3.39
C TYR A 179 -4.86 5.02 4.45
N TYR A 180 -5.33 5.92 5.30
CA TYR A 180 -6.37 5.64 6.28
C TYR A 180 -7.40 6.76 6.27
N CYS A 181 -8.68 6.38 6.20
CA CYS A 181 -9.78 7.33 6.34
C CYS A 181 -10.27 7.39 7.78
N ASN A 182 -10.07 8.52 8.43
CA ASN A 182 -10.62 8.76 9.76
C ASN A 182 -12.15 8.93 9.71
N SER A 183 -12.82 8.73 10.84
CA SER A 183 -14.28 8.90 10.97
C SER A 183 -14.79 10.30 10.62
N ASN A 184 -13.93 11.32 10.70
CA ASN A 184 -14.21 12.70 10.32
C ASN A 184 -13.96 13.00 8.82
N GLY A 185 -13.55 12.02 8.01
CA GLY A 185 -13.25 12.18 6.58
C GLY A 185 -11.83 12.69 6.28
N VAL A 186 -10.96 12.81 7.28
CA VAL A 186 -9.55 13.18 7.08
C VAL A 186 -8.76 11.94 6.62
N GLN A 187 -8.05 12.07 5.50
CA GLN A 187 -7.07 11.08 5.05
C GLN A 187 -5.74 11.31 5.75
N THR A 188 -5.17 10.23 6.25
CA THR A 188 -3.78 10.16 6.69
C THR A 188 -3.04 9.11 5.85
N SER A 189 -1.72 9.20 5.81
CA SER A 189 -0.87 8.27 5.08
C SER A 189 0.41 7.98 5.85
N ASP A 190 0.93 6.77 5.69
CA ASP A 190 2.29 6.39 6.10
C ASP A 190 2.79 5.26 5.18
N ASN A 191 3.97 4.72 5.46
CA ASN A 191 4.55 3.61 4.72
C ASN A 191 4.75 2.37 5.61
N CYS A 192 4.58 1.20 5.00
CA CYS A 192 5.15 -0.03 5.52
C CYS A 192 6.68 0.09 5.49
N LYS A 193 7.37 -0.37 6.54
CA LYS A 193 8.81 -0.06 6.72
C LYS A 193 9.72 -0.82 5.76
N THR A 194 9.49 -2.13 5.63
CA THR A 194 10.33 -3.07 4.85
C THR A 194 9.46 -4.09 4.10
N SER A 195 8.22 -3.71 3.79
CA SER A 195 7.19 -4.59 3.29
C SER A 195 6.19 -3.81 2.42
N ALA A 196 5.23 -4.49 1.79
CA ALA A 196 4.18 -3.84 1.00
C ALA A 196 2.86 -3.81 1.76
N PHE A 197 2.04 -2.80 1.51
CA PHE A 197 0.66 -2.78 1.99
C PHE A 197 -0.17 -3.78 1.19
N ILE A 198 -0.75 -4.77 1.87
CA ILE A 198 -1.55 -5.83 1.27
C ILE A 198 -3.02 -5.44 1.35
N VAL A 199 -3.58 -5.01 0.24
CA VAL A 199 -4.97 -4.50 0.18
C VAL A 199 -5.97 -5.51 0.71
N SER A 200 -5.84 -6.80 0.36
CA SER A 200 -6.78 -7.85 0.76
C SER A 200 -6.85 -8.07 2.28
N THR A 201 -5.72 -7.93 2.99
CA THR A 201 -5.67 -8.06 4.46
C THR A 201 -5.91 -6.71 5.14
N GLY A 202 -5.57 -5.59 4.49
CA GLY A 202 -5.61 -4.26 5.06
C GLY A 202 -4.43 -3.99 6.01
N GLU A 203 -3.33 -4.73 5.83
CA GLU A 203 -2.16 -4.71 6.70
C GLU A 203 -0.89 -4.74 5.86
N CYS A 204 0.23 -4.32 6.45
CA CYS A 204 1.54 -4.50 5.86
C CYS A 204 1.94 -5.98 5.88
N GLY A 205 2.60 -6.44 4.81
CA GLY A 205 3.04 -7.82 4.66
C GLY A 205 3.96 -8.03 3.46
N TYR A 206 4.20 -9.28 3.08
CA TYR A 206 5.22 -9.61 2.09
C TYR A 206 5.02 -8.92 0.73
N SER A 207 6.08 -8.31 0.19
CA SER A 207 6.05 -7.64 -1.13
C SER A 207 5.72 -8.59 -2.28
N ASN A 208 6.02 -9.88 -2.14
CA ASN A 208 5.69 -10.94 -3.10
C ASN A 208 4.34 -11.63 -2.81
N TYR A 209 3.58 -11.16 -1.81
CA TYR A 209 2.24 -11.65 -1.58
C TYR A 209 1.39 -11.38 -2.83
N PRO A 210 0.59 -12.34 -3.33
CA PRO A 210 -0.22 -12.13 -4.54
C PRO A 210 -1.12 -10.89 -4.41
N GLY A 211 -0.99 -9.92 -5.31
CA GLY A 211 -1.75 -8.66 -5.23
C GLY A 211 -1.11 -7.56 -4.38
N ALA A 212 0.08 -7.76 -3.82
CA ALA A 212 0.77 -6.77 -2.99
C ALA A 212 1.14 -5.49 -3.77
N CYS A 213 1.57 -5.65 -5.02
CA CYS A 213 2.09 -4.57 -5.85
C CYS A 213 1.36 -4.42 -7.19
N ASP A 214 0.40 -5.30 -7.50
CA ASP A 214 -0.31 -5.34 -8.79
C ASP A 214 -1.03 -4.02 -9.15
N ARG A 215 -1.32 -3.18 -8.15
CA ARG A 215 -1.95 -1.85 -8.29
C ARG A 215 -0.97 -0.73 -8.65
N VAL A 216 0.33 -0.95 -8.44
CA VAL A 216 1.35 0.06 -8.66
C VAL A 216 1.86 -0.10 -10.08
N VAL A 217 1.60 0.91 -10.92
CA VAL A 217 2.37 1.09 -12.15
C VAL A 217 3.78 1.46 -11.70
N GLN A 218 4.72 0.52 -11.80
CA GLN A 218 6.05 0.61 -11.19
C GLN A 218 6.67 2.02 -11.34
N ALA A 219 6.80 2.73 -10.22
CA ALA A 219 7.60 3.93 -10.10
C ALA A 219 9.09 3.54 -10.02
N PRO A 220 10.01 4.44 -10.45
CA PRO A 220 11.33 4.05 -10.94
C PRO A 220 12.27 3.54 -9.84
N VAL A 221 13.04 2.53 -10.24
CA VAL A 221 14.17 1.90 -9.55
C VAL A 221 15.24 2.96 -9.16
N PRO A 222 16.09 2.73 -8.14
CA PRO A 222 17.24 3.57 -7.80
C PRO A 222 17.99 4.19 -9.00
N THR A 223 18.34 5.46 -8.83
CA THR A 223 18.21 6.49 -9.88
C THR A 223 19.27 6.52 -10.96
N THR A 224 20.46 5.92 -10.78
CA THR A 224 21.43 5.73 -11.87
C THR A 224 22.49 4.70 -11.51
N CYS A 225 23.07 4.05 -12.53
CA CYS A 225 24.26 3.23 -12.43
C CYS A 225 25.10 3.42 -13.70
N THR A 226 26.41 3.17 -13.64
CA THR A 226 27.32 3.42 -14.78
C THR A 226 27.89 2.15 -15.40
N GLN A 227 27.85 1.03 -14.68
CA GLN A 227 28.46 -0.23 -15.12
C GLN A 227 27.40 -1.32 -15.29
N LYS A 228 27.09 -1.62 -16.56
CA LYS A 228 26.15 -2.68 -16.93
C LYS A 228 26.53 -4.03 -16.30
N GLY A 229 25.55 -4.71 -15.72
CA GLY A 229 25.67 -6.03 -15.10
C GLY A 229 26.07 -6.01 -13.63
N VAL A 230 26.35 -4.85 -13.02
CA VAL A 230 26.52 -4.74 -11.56
C VAL A 230 25.21 -5.15 -10.88
N GLN A 231 25.33 -6.01 -9.87
CA GLN A 231 24.19 -6.45 -9.07
C GLN A 231 24.27 -5.89 -7.66
N GLU A 232 23.16 -5.34 -7.17
CA GLU A 232 23.05 -4.83 -5.81
C GLU A 232 21.86 -5.47 -5.08
N PRO A 233 22.02 -5.87 -3.81
CA PRO A 233 20.90 -6.37 -3.02
C PRO A 233 19.94 -5.24 -2.67
N ASP A 234 18.66 -5.56 -2.51
CA ASP A 234 17.72 -4.63 -1.89
C ASP A 234 17.95 -4.55 -0.37
N PRO A 235 18.20 -3.36 0.19
CA PRO A 235 18.49 -3.20 1.61
C PRO A 235 17.26 -3.45 2.52
N THR A 236 16.07 -3.53 1.95
CA THR A 236 14.80 -3.67 2.67
C THR A 236 14.14 -5.03 2.43
N VAL A 237 14.25 -5.60 1.24
CA VAL A 237 13.58 -6.85 0.84
C VAL A 237 14.62 -7.90 0.49
N CYS A 238 14.81 -8.93 1.35
CA CYS A 238 15.88 -9.92 1.13
C CYS A 238 15.69 -10.75 -0.15
N GLY A 239 14.47 -10.85 -0.66
CA GLY A 239 14.13 -11.50 -1.93
C GLY A 239 14.36 -10.62 -3.17
N ASN A 240 14.78 -9.37 -3.03
CA ASN A 240 14.95 -8.46 -4.18
C ASN A 240 16.42 -8.13 -4.41
N TYR A 241 16.74 -7.90 -5.68
CA TYR A 241 18.04 -7.41 -6.10
C TYR A 241 17.89 -6.61 -7.39
N TYR A 242 18.93 -5.86 -7.72
CA TYR A 242 18.95 -4.96 -8.86
C TYR A 242 20.06 -5.35 -9.82
N ILE A 243 19.83 -5.21 -11.13
CA ILE A 243 20.88 -5.36 -12.14
C ILE A 243 20.98 -4.07 -12.94
N CYS A 244 22.19 -3.52 -13.05
CA CYS A 244 22.45 -2.32 -13.83
C CYS A 244 22.35 -2.60 -15.33
N ASP A 245 21.61 -1.79 -16.09
CA ASP A 245 21.56 -1.86 -17.56
C ASP A 245 22.67 -1.05 -18.27
N GLY A 246 23.44 -0.26 -17.49
CA GLY A 246 24.45 0.69 -17.95
C GLY A 246 24.10 2.16 -17.68
N SER A 247 22.87 2.44 -17.26
CA SER A 247 22.35 3.77 -16.94
C SER A 247 21.44 3.80 -15.71
N SER A 248 20.64 2.75 -15.51
CA SER A 248 19.72 2.59 -14.39
C SER A 248 19.75 1.15 -13.87
N PHE A 249 19.42 1.00 -12.59
CA PHE A 249 19.15 -0.31 -12.03
C PHE A 249 17.77 -0.79 -12.50
N GLU A 250 17.64 -2.08 -12.76
CA GLU A 250 16.38 -2.78 -13.01
C GLU A 250 16.13 -3.74 -11.85
N LEU A 251 14.89 -3.80 -11.33
CA LEU A 251 14.50 -4.65 -10.20
C LEU A 251 14.26 -6.09 -10.66
N TYR A 252 14.78 -7.04 -9.89
CA TYR A 252 14.57 -8.47 -10.04
C TYR A 252 14.10 -9.08 -8.70
N GLU A 253 13.10 -9.95 -8.79
CA GLU A 253 12.51 -10.63 -7.64
C GLU A 253 12.90 -12.11 -7.62
N CYS A 254 13.37 -12.57 -6.47
CA CYS A 254 13.66 -13.97 -6.23
C CYS A 254 12.36 -14.79 -6.11
N PRO A 255 12.37 -16.08 -6.54
CA PRO A 255 11.25 -16.99 -6.31
C PRO A 255 10.85 -17.08 -4.83
N LEU A 256 9.58 -17.38 -4.56
CA LEU A 256 9.05 -17.55 -3.20
C LEU A 256 9.92 -18.50 -2.36
N GLY A 257 10.23 -18.10 -1.12
CA GLY A 257 11.05 -18.88 -0.20
C GLY A 257 12.56 -18.83 -0.48
N THR A 258 13.01 -17.95 -1.37
CA THR A 258 14.43 -17.72 -1.67
C THR A 258 14.82 -16.26 -1.46
N TYR A 259 16.06 -16.03 -1.03
CA TYR A 259 16.65 -14.69 -0.88
C TYR A 259 17.85 -14.53 -1.80
N TYR A 260 18.15 -13.28 -2.15
CA TYR A 260 19.36 -12.94 -2.86
C TYR A 260 20.58 -13.09 -1.94
N ASP A 261 21.49 -13.99 -2.32
CA ASP A 261 22.74 -14.22 -1.61
C ASP A 261 23.82 -13.26 -2.13
N VAL A 262 24.31 -12.37 -1.27
CA VAL A 262 25.25 -11.30 -1.65
C VAL A 262 26.66 -11.82 -1.94
N LEU A 263 26.98 -13.06 -1.56
CA LEU A 263 28.27 -13.67 -1.83
C LEU A 263 28.25 -14.46 -3.13
N LYS A 264 27.14 -15.15 -3.41
CA LYS A 264 26.94 -15.99 -4.60
C LYS A 264 26.30 -15.25 -5.77
N LEU A 265 25.79 -14.04 -5.53
CA LEU A 265 25.10 -13.18 -6.50
C LEU A 265 23.96 -13.90 -7.23
N LYS A 266 23.12 -14.61 -6.45
CA LYS A 266 21.97 -15.35 -6.97
C LYS A 266 20.94 -15.64 -5.88
N CYS A 267 19.70 -15.88 -6.29
CA CYS A 267 18.64 -16.35 -5.41
C CYS A 267 18.91 -17.78 -4.94
N ILE A 268 18.92 -18.00 -3.63
CA ILE A 268 18.99 -19.35 -3.02
C ILE A 268 18.01 -19.46 -1.86
N ASN A 269 17.81 -20.67 -1.33
CA ASN A 269 16.93 -20.91 -0.19
C ASN A 269 17.16 -19.91 0.95
N ARG A 270 16.07 -19.33 1.50
CA ARG A 270 16.10 -18.26 2.52
C ARG A 270 17.01 -18.57 3.72
N GLN A 271 17.07 -19.85 4.11
CA GLN A 271 17.80 -20.26 5.30
C GLN A 271 19.31 -20.13 5.08
N SER A 272 19.78 -20.59 3.92
CA SER A 272 21.20 -20.65 3.58
C SER A 272 21.72 -19.39 2.89
N ALA A 273 20.83 -18.51 2.43
CA ALA A 273 21.21 -17.23 1.84
C ALA A 273 21.92 -16.33 2.86
N VAL A 274 22.99 -15.68 2.40
CA VAL A 274 23.62 -14.55 3.10
C VAL A 274 23.02 -13.27 2.54
N PRO A 275 21.98 -12.68 3.17
CA PRO A 275 21.39 -11.47 2.67
C PRO A 275 22.10 -10.23 3.24
N VAL A 276 21.81 -9.05 2.68
CA VAL A 276 22.33 -7.78 3.20
C VAL A 276 21.74 -7.47 4.58
N THR A 277 22.56 -6.91 5.47
CA THR A 277 22.11 -6.50 6.80
C THR A 277 20.98 -5.47 6.70
N GLY A 278 19.92 -5.66 7.50
CA GLY A 278 18.78 -4.76 7.57
C GLY A 278 17.61 -5.12 6.65
N CYS A 279 17.77 -6.07 5.72
CA CYS A 279 16.65 -6.55 4.92
C CYS A 279 15.67 -7.41 5.73
N ASN A 280 14.44 -7.50 5.23
CA ASN A 280 13.34 -8.21 5.87
C ASN A 280 13.44 -9.74 5.75
N ARG A 281 14.13 -10.35 6.72
CA ARG A 281 14.22 -11.82 6.87
C ARG A 281 12.92 -12.48 7.33
N CYS A 282 11.89 -11.71 7.66
CA CYS A 282 10.57 -12.29 7.83
C CYS A 282 9.98 -12.71 6.49
N GLN A 283 10.45 -12.18 5.35
CA GLN A 283 9.93 -12.52 4.02
C GLN A 283 9.80 -14.02 3.77
N ASP A 284 8.60 -14.54 3.50
CA ASP A 284 8.34 -15.98 3.31
C ASP A 284 8.83 -16.87 4.47
N ALA A 285 8.98 -16.33 5.68
CA ALA A 285 9.41 -17.12 6.82
C ALA A 285 8.31 -18.11 7.21
N PRO A 286 8.64 -19.41 7.34
CA PRO A 286 7.68 -20.43 7.77
C PRO A 286 7.43 -20.41 9.29
N SER A 287 8.23 -19.63 10.03
CA SER A 287 8.25 -19.59 11.49
C SER A 287 8.10 -18.16 12.01
N PRO A 288 7.52 -17.98 13.21
CA PRO A 288 7.29 -16.66 13.78
C PRO A 288 8.56 -15.97 14.25
N PHE A 289 9.67 -16.68 14.45
CA PHE A 289 10.95 -16.06 14.79
C PHE A 289 12.02 -16.41 13.76
N VAL A 290 12.82 -15.41 13.38
CA VAL A 290 13.90 -15.52 12.40
C VAL A 290 15.17 -14.85 12.91
N ASN A 291 16.35 -15.34 12.54
CA ASN A 291 17.60 -14.65 12.83
C ASN A 291 17.58 -13.27 12.16
N ALA A 292 18.05 -12.26 12.89
CA ALA A 292 18.53 -11.04 12.27
C ALA A 292 19.86 -11.33 11.58
N VAL A 293 20.22 -10.52 10.57
CA VAL A 293 21.55 -10.64 9.96
C VAL A 293 22.58 -10.14 10.96
N ASP A 294 23.33 -11.07 11.53
CA ASP A 294 24.28 -10.81 12.61
C ASP A 294 25.53 -11.66 12.38
N ALA A 295 26.51 -11.05 11.72
CA ALA A 295 27.78 -11.66 11.39
C ALA A 295 28.76 -11.71 12.59
N LYS A 296 28.38 -11.26 13.79
CA LYS A 296 29.24 -11.28 14.97
C LYS A 296 28.91 -12.48 15.85
N LEU A 297 27.68 -12.50 16.40
CA LEU A 297 27.29 -13.47 17.43
C LEU A 297 26.11 -14.35 17.02
N CYS A 298 25.40 -14.02 15.93
CA CYS A 298 24.15 -14.70 15.56
C CYS A 298 23.10 -14.72 16.69
N ASN A 299 23.21 -13.81 17.67
CA ASN A 299 22.37 -13.80 18.86
C ASN A 299 21.14 -12.91 18.72
N SER A 300 21.03 -12.20 17.61
CA SER A 300 19.92 -11.30 17.32
C SER A 300 18.84 -11.97 16.47
N TYR A 301 17.57 -11.71 16.77
CA TYR A 301 16.42 -12.27 16.07
C TYR A 301 15.22 -11.31 16.04
N TYR A 302 14.31 -11.55 15.09
CA TYR A 302 13.05 -10.83 14.95
C TYR A 302 11.87 -11.74 15.27
N TYR A 303 10.82 -11.16 15.85
CA TYR A 303 9.48 -11.74 15.79
C TYR A 303 8.78 -11.24 14.52
N CYS A 304 8.36 -12.16 13.67
CA CYS A 304 7.68 -11.92 12.43
C CYS A 304 6.17 -11.89 12.65
N ARG A 305 5.54 -10.81 12.20
CA ARG A 305 4.09 -10.70 12.19
C ARG A 305 3.64 -10.35 10.78
N ASN A 306 2.86 -11.25 10.16
CA ASN A 306 2.37 -11.10 8.78
C ASN A 306 3.46 -10.77 7.76
N GLY A 307 4.69 -11.17 8.07
CA GLY A 307 5.83 -10.97 7.19
C GLY A 307 6.65 -9.72 7.37
N GLU A 308 6.35 -8.94 8.40
CA GLU A 308 7.19 -7.81 8.81
C GLU A 308 8.15 -8.20 9.93
N MET A 309 9.34 -7.61 9.88
CA MET A 309 10.28 -7.64 10.99
C MET A 309 9.72 -6.85 12.19
N GLY A 310 9.60 -7.51 13.34
CA GLY A 310 9.38 -6.85 14.61
C GLY A 310 10.64 -6.14 15.11
N THR A 311 10.62 -5.71 16.37
CA THR A 311 11.82 -5.18 17.04
C THR A 311 12.87 -6.27 17.19
N ILE A 312 14.14 -5.91 16.96
CA ILE A 312 15.27 -6.81 17.21
C ILE A 312 15.30 -7.21 18.70
N SER A 313 15.40 -8.50 18.93
CA SER A 313 15.58 -9.11 20.25
C SER A 313 16.91 -9.84 20.27
N LYS A 314 17.52 -9.98 21.46
CA LYS A 314 18.81 -10.66 21.61
C LYS A 314 18.70 -11.82 22.58
N CYS A 315 19.39 -12.91 22.25
CA CYS A 315 19.66 -13.98 23.20
C CYS A 315 20.60 -13.50 24.30
N GLY A 316 20.63 -14.24 25.42
CA GLY A 316 21.52 -13.95 26.54
C GLY A 316 22.99 -14.15 26.18
N PRO A 317 23.91 -13.89 27.14
CA PRO A 317 25.32 -14.25 26.97
C PRO A 317 25.50 -15.71 26.57
N ASP A 318 26.59 -16.00 25.84
CA ASP A 318 27.01 -17.35 25.44
C ASP A 318 25.94 -18.16 24.68
N SER A 319 25.07 -17.45 23.95
CA SER A 319 23.98 -18.08 23.19
C SER A 319 23.69 -17.38 21.87
N PHE A 320 23.26 -18.16 20.89
CA PHE A 320 22.80 -17.68 19.59
C PHE A 320 21.32 -18.04 19.40
N PHE A 321 20.63 -17.35 18.48
CA PHE A 321 19.25 -17.71 18.18
C PHE A 321 19.20 -18.82 17.13
N ASN A 322 18.52 -19.93 17.44
CA ASN A 322 18.35 -21.04 16.52
C ASN A 322 16.92 -21.04 15.94
N GLU A 323 16.79 -20.73 14.65
CA GLU A 323 15.51 -20.70 13.92
C GLU A 323 14.81 -22.07 13.92
N GLN A 324 15.54 -23.19 13.89
CA GLN A 324 14.91 -24.51 13.91
C GLN A 324 14.31 -24.84 15.29
N LEU A 325 14.97 -24.41 16.36
CA LEU A 325 14.49 -24.61 17.74
C LEU A 325 13.50 -23.53 18.17
N GLN A 326 13.38 -22.43 17.42
CA GLN A 326 12.62 -21.23 17.79
C GLN A 326 12.99 -20.73 19.20
N ALA A 327 14.26 -20.85 19.55
CA ALA A 327 14.78 -20.55 20.89
C ALA A 327 16.27 -20.20 20.84
N CYS A 328 16.74 -19.56 21.91
CA CYS A 328 18.17 -19.36 22.14
C CYS A 328 18.85 -20.69 22.48
N ALA A 329 19.97 -20.97 21.83
CA ALA A 329 20.77 -22.17 22.02
C ALA A 329 22.20 -21.80 22.42
N ASP A 330 22.85 -22.69 23.14
CA ASP A 330 24.23 -22.56 23.59
C ASP A 330 25.20 -22.40 22.40
N ASP A 331 26.15 -21.49 22.51
CA ASP A 331 27.06 -21.11 21.42
C ASP A 331 28.05 -22.19 20.99
N THR A 332 28.19 -23.28 21.75
CA THR A 332 28.92 -24.48 21.32
C THR A 332 28.36 -25.08 20.02
N GLY A 333 27.06 -24.85 19.74
CA GLY A 333 26.40 -25.25 18.49
C GLY A 333 26.60 -24.28 17.32
N LEU A 334 27.10 -23.07 17.57
CA LEU A 334 27.20 -22.01 16.57
C LEU A 334 28.08 -22.38 15.37
N PRO A 335 29.26 -23.02 15.53
CA PRO A 335 30.12 -23.37 14.39
C PRO A 335 29.43 -24.30 13.36
N ALA A 336 28.59 -25.22 13.84
CA ALA A 336 27.80 -26.08 12.95
C ALA A 336 26.63 -25.31 12.34
N TYR A 337 25.97 -24.45 13.13
CA TYR A 337 24.80 -23.70 12.70
C TYR A 337 25.11 -22.71 11.56
N VAL A 338 26.22 -21.97 11.65
CA VAL A 338 26.61 -20.95 10.65
C VAL A 338 26.77 -21.54 9.24
N ASN A 339 27.19 -22.79 9.12
CA ASN A 339 27.38 -23.44 7.81
C ASN A 339 26.08 -23.67 7.03
N ALA A 340 24.94 -23.73 7.73
CA ALA A 340 23.63 -23.94 7.11
C ALA A 340 22.75 -22.67 7.12
N ASN A 341 23.13 -21.64 7.88
CA ASN A 341 22.31 -20.47 8.18
C ASN A 341 23.03 -19.17 7.80
N GLY A 342 22.72 -18.66 6.61
CA GLY A 342 23.48 -17.54 6.03
C GLY A 342 23.24 -16.19 6.71
N ALA A 343 22.17 -16.02 7.49
CA ALA A 343 21.98 -14.85 8.36
C ALA A 343 23.11 -14.67 9.38
N CYS A 344 23.73 -15.79 9.74
CA CYS A 344 24.77 -15.87 10.75
C CYS A 344 26.16 -16.03 10.12
N TYR A 345 26.26 -15.86 8.80
CA TYR A 345 27.52 -15.98 8.10
C TYR A 345 28.57 -15.03 8.71
N GLY A 346 29.71 -15.58 9.10
CA GLY A 346 30.81 -14.86 9.74
C GLY A 346 30.78 -14.84 11.27
N ALA A 347 29.66 -15.24 11.89
CA ALA A 347 29.55 -15.27 13.35
C ALA A 347 30.49 -16.32 13.97
N LYS A 348 31.05 -15.99 15.14
CA LYS A 348 31.98 -16.84 15.88
C LYS A 348 31.68 -16.79 17.37
N VAL A 349 32.03 -17.87 18.07
CA VAL A 349 32.03 -17.89 19.54
C VAL A 349 33.15 -16.93 20.00
N PRO A 350 32.86 -15.97 20.90
CA PRO A 350 33.88 -15.13 21.49
C PRO A 350 34.89 -15.99 22.27
N ASP A 351 36.19 -15.78 22.05
CA ASP A 351 37.21 -16.40 22.90
C ASP A 351 37.09 -15.79 24.31
N SER A 352 37.12 -16.63 25.35
CA SER A 352 36.96 -16.24 26.76
C SER A 352 38.06 -15.31 27.31
N ASP A 353 38.98 -14.84 26.46
CA ASP A 353 40.16 -14.05 26.81
C ASP A 353 40.11 -12.59 26.31
N GLU A 354 39.06 -12.14 25.60
CA GLU A 354 38.84 -10.72 25.30
C GLU A 354 37.97 -10.07 26.40
N THR A 355 38.55 -9.91 27.60
CA THR A 355 37.98 -9.03 28.63
C THR A 355 38.08 -7.56 28.21
N ASP A 356 36.92 -6.93 28.03
CA ASP A 356 36.61 -5.51 28.27
C ASP A 356 37.78 -4.50 28.17
N GLU A 357 38.02 -3.97 26.97
CA GLU A 357 38.86 -2.78 26.78
C GLU A 357 38.05 -1.54 26.31
N ASP A 358 36.76 -1.46 26.62
CA ASP A 358 35.95 -0.27 26.28
C ASP A 358 35.12 0.30 27.44
N SER A 359 35.71 0.30 28.64
CA SER A 359 35.16 1.06 29.77
C SER A 359 36.23 1.73 30.63
N LYS A 360 37.13 2.48 30.01
CA LYS A 360 37.89 3.56 30.67
C LYS A 360 38.25 4.67 29.67
N GLU A 361 37.39 5.67 29.55
CA GLU A 361 37.79 7.09 29.46
C GLU A 361 36.56 7.99 29.43
N THR A 362 36.08 8.41 30.60
CA THR A 362 35.80 9.82 30.89
C THR A 362 35.61 9.98 32.39
N GLN A 363 36.58 10.64 33.04
CA GLN A 363 36.43 11.23 34.35
C GLN A 363 36.68 12.73 34.23
#